data_AF-A0A1J6HTP1-F1
#
_entry.id   AF-A0A1J6HTP1-F1
#
_cell.length_a   1.000
_cell.length_b   1.000
_cell.length_c   1.000
_cell.angle_alpha   90.00
_cell.angle_beta   90.00
_cell.angle_gamma   90.00
#
_symmetry.space_group_name_H-M   'P 1'
#
loop_
_entity.id
_entity.type
_entity.pdbx_description
1 polymer ?
#
loop_
_entity_poly.entity_id
_entity_poly.type
_entity_poly.pdbx_seq_one_letter_code
_entity_poly.pdbx_strand_id
1 'polypeptide(L)'
;MGVKGKSIASTEIHEGEIVKVGSIISWKYNEEKICKEVVEAFDPHKKSPTWKVIEGDLLELYNSFTIITSSEDQWTKWTFEYRKKIDDTPEPLVFMGLLLDVTKDVEGHLLKK
;
A
#
# COMPACT_ATOMS: atom_id res chain seq x y z
N MET A 1 -5.01 4.96 14.74
CA MET A 1 -5.14 3.52 15.06
C MET A 1 -4.84 2.74 13.79
N GLY A 2 -3.74 2.00 13.75
CA GLY A 2 -3.37 1.17 12.59
C GLY A 2 -4.02 -0.21 12.66
N VAL A 3 -4.40 -0.76 11.51
CA VAL A 3 -4.94 -2.12 11.40
C VAL A 3 -3.77 -3.11 11.61
N LYS A 4 -3.83 -3.90 12.68
CA LYS A 4 -2.89 -5.01 12.90
C LYS A 4 -3.49 -6.29 12.31
N GLY A 5 -3.30 -6.49 11.01
CA GLY A 5 -3.66 -7.74 10.32
C GLY A 5 -2.56 -8.80 10.46
N LYS A 6 -2.82 -10.04 10.07
CA LYS A 6 -1.75 -11.08 10.05
C LYS A 6 -0.61 -10.69 9.09
N SER A 7 -0.92 -9.89 8.08
CA SER A 7 -0.02 -9.48 7.01
C SER A 7 0.80 -8.20 7.31
N ILE A 8 0.34 -7.35 8.24
CA ILE A 8 1.00 -6.09 8.61
C ILE A 8 1.42 -6.16 10.07
N ALA A 9 2.74 -6.09 10.30
CA ALA A 9 3.31 -6.14 11.65
C ALA A 9 3.11 -4.82 12.41
N SER A 10 3.32 -3.69 11.72
CA SER A 10 3.13 -2.34 12.29
C SER A 10 2.92 -1.27 11.21
N THR A 11 2.30 -0.17 11.62
CA THR A 11 2.11 1.04 10.81
C THR A 11 2.59 2.24 11.61
N GLU A 12 3.34 3.13 10.98
CA GLU A 12 3.83 4.37 11.58
C GLU A 12 3.54 5.55 10.65
N ILE A 13 3.05 6.66 11.22
CA ILE A 13 2.83 7.92 10.51
C ILE A 13 3.99 8.82 10.89
N HIS A 14 4.81 9.18 9.91
CA HIS A 14 5.98 10.06 10.11
C HIS A 14 5.55 11.52 10.05
N GLU A 15 4.68 11.84 9.09
CA GLU A 15 4.19 13.19 8.87
C GLU A 15 2.72 13.16 8.44
N GLY A 16 1.93 14.11 8.94
CA GLY A 16 0.54 14.30 8.52
C GLY A 16 -0.45 13.33 9.15
N GLU A 17 -1.47 12.96 8.37
CA GLU A 17 -2.60 12.13 8.78
C GLU A 17 -2.83 11.01 7.75
N ILE A 18 -3.52 9.95 8.17
CA ILE A 18 -3.84 8.82 7.29
C ILE A 18 -4.63 9.32 6.06
N VAL A 19 -4.16 9.01 4.84
CA VAL A 19 -4.80 9.29 3.54
C VAL A 19 -4.84 10.79 3.15
N LYS A 20 -4.17 11.68 3.90
CA LYS A 20 -4.05 13.10 3.51
C LYS A 20 -2.85 13.32 2.59
N VAL A 21 -3.05 14.01 1.46
CA VAL A 21 -1.98 14.36 0.51
C VAL A 21 -0.79 15.02 1.23
N GLY A 22 0.41 14.55 0.90
CA GLY A 22 1.67 14.97 1.53
C GLY A 22 2.04 14.19 2.79
N SER A 23 1.15 13.34 3.33
CA SER A 23 1.46 12.54 4.53
C SER A 23 2.42 11.41 4.19
N ILE A 24 3.32 11.12 5.13
CA ILE A 24 4.33 10.07 5.00
C ILE A 24 4.00 8.95 5.99
N ILE A 25 3.84 7.74 5.46
CA ILE A 25 3.43 6.56 6.22
C ILE A 25 4.42 5.43 5.91
N SER A 26 4.77 4.62 6.91
CA SER A 26 5.50 3.38 6.69
C SER A 26 4.76 2.17 7.23
N TRP A 27 4.84 1.09 6.45
CA TRP A 27 4.27 -0.20 6.76
C TRP A 27 5.39 -1.21 6.96
N LYS A 28 5.39 -1.90 8.10
CA LYS A 28 6.22 -3.08 8.31
C LYS A 28 5.39 -4.33 8.00
N TYR A 29 5.87 -5.17 7.10
CA TYR A 29 5.18 -6.36 6.62
C TYR A 29 6.13 -7.56 6.54
N ASN A 30 5.60 -8.79 6.56
CA ASN A 30 6.41 -10.01 6.54
C ASN A 30 7.58 -9.99 7.53
N GLU A 31 7.30 -9.60 8.78
CA GLU A 31 8.19 -9.51 9.95
C GLU A 31 9.35 -8.49 9.87
N GLU A 32 9.94 -8.26 8.71
CA GLU A 32 11.15 -7.43 8.55
C GLU A 32 11.08 -6.39 7.42
N LYS A 33 10.19 -6.56 6.44
CA LYS A 33 10.13 -5.68 5.27
C LYS A 33 9.44 -4.37 5.56
N ILE A 34 9.84 -3.31 4.88
CA ILE A 34 9.37 -1.94 5.02
C ILE A 34 8.88 -1.42 3.67
N CYS A 35 7.74 -0.75 3.68
CA CYS A 35 7.26 0.09 2.57
C CYS A 35 6.92 1.45 3.14
N LYS A 36 7.73 2.46 2.84
CA LYS A 36 7.47 3.85 3.22
C LYS A 36 7.01 4.62 2.01
N GLU A 37 5.92 5.33 2.17
CA GLU A 37 5.20 5.97 1.08
C GLU A 37 4.74 7.37 1.46
N VAL A 38 4.57 8.19 0.44
CA VAL A 38 3.90 9.49 0.53
C VAL A 38 2.57 9.40 -0.19
N VAL A 39 1.52 10.01 0.39
CA VAL A 39 0.25 10.23 -0.33
C VAL A 39 0.49 11.31 -1.37
N GLU A 40 0.71 10.92 -2.63
CA GLU A 40 1.03 11.84 -3.73
C GLU A 40 -0.23 12.56 -4.22
N ALA A 41 -1.37 11.87 -4.26
CA ALA A 41 -2.64 12.44 -4.71
C ALA A 41 -3.84 11.75 -4.06
N PHE A 42 -5.00 12.41 -4.12
CA PHE A 42 -6.29 11.84 -3.75
C PHE A 42 -7.36 12.37 -4.69
N ASP A 43 -8.01 11.47 -5.45
CA ASP A 43 -9.19 11.80 -6.24
C ASP A 43 -10.46 11.56 -5.39
N PRO A 44 -11.16 12.63 -4.97
CA PRO A 44 -12.34 12.51 -4.11
C PRO A 44 -13.55 11.88 -4.82
N HIS A 45 -13.65 11.99 -6.14
CA HIS A 45 -14.77 11.41 -6.90
C HIS A 45 -14.67 9.89 -6.95
N LYS A 46 -13.44 9.36 -7.06
CA LYS A 46 -13.17 7.92 -7.09
C LYS A 46 -12.76 7.34 -5.74
N LYS A 47 -12.71 8.19 -4.70
CA LYS A 47 -12.12 7.87 -3.38
C LYS A 47 -10.78 7.17 -3.53
N SER A 48 -9.93 7.73 -4.39
CA SER A 48 -8.77 7.04 -4.94
C SER A 48 -7.47 7.73 -4.53
N PRO A 49 -6.81 7.27 -3.45
CA PRO A 49 -5.49 7.73 -3.09
C PRO A 49 -4.42 7.09 -3.99
N THR A 50 -3.42 7.91 -4.32
CA THR A 50 -2.17 7.50 -4.97
C THR A 50 -1.05 7.58 -3.95
N TRP A 51 -0.38 6.46 -3.75
CA TRP A 51 0.72 6.28 -2.81
C TRP A 51 2.00 6.05 -3.60
N LYS A 52 3.00 6.88 -3.35
CA LYS A 52 4.30 6.74 -3.99
C LYS A 52 5.28 6.19 -2.97
N VAL A 53 5.91 5.05 -3.30
CA VAL A 53 6.94 4.47 -2.46
C VAL A 53 8.19 5.35 -2.55
N ILE A 54 8.69 5.76 -1.39
CA ILE A 54 9.86 6.64 -1.26
C ILE A 54 11.04 5.94 -0.57
N GLU A 55 10.81 4.85 0.15
CA GLU A 55 11.85 4.06 0.84
C GLU A 55 11.35 2.63 1.11
N GLY A 56 12.27 1.67 1.21
CA GLY A 56 11.98 0.28 1.59
C GLY A 56 12.19 -0.75 0.48
N ASP A 57 11.86 -2.01 0.76
CA ASP A 57 12.24 -3.20 -0.01
C ASP A 57 11.79 -3.16 -1.47
N LEU A 58 10.65 -2.53 -1.77
CA LEU A 58 10.18 -2.41 -3.15
C LEU A 58 11.17 -1.60 -4.00
N LEU A 59 11.79 -0.57 -3.44
CA LEU A 59 12.77 0.24 -4.15
C LEU A 59 14.14 -0.44 -4.26
N GLU A 60 14.34 -1.63 -3.67
CA GLU A 60 15.51 -2.46 -3.95
C GLU A 60 15.39 -3.14 -5.31
N LEU A 61 14.17 -3.49 -5.73
CA LEU A 61 13.86 -4.20 -6.98
C LEU A 61 13.37 -3.26 -8.10
N TYR A 62 12.67 -2.19 -7.74
CA TYR A 62 12.06 -1.26 -8.69
C TYR A 62 12.69 0.13 -8.55
N ASN A 63 12.92 0.81 -9.67
CA ASN A 63 13.38 2.21 -9.71
C ASN A 63 12.30 3.17 -9.20
N SER A 64 11.04 2.83 -9.45
CA SER A 64 9.87 3.57 -8.97
C SER A 64 8.73 2.60 -8.75
N PHE A 65 7.92 2.86 -7.73
CA PHE A 65 6.74 2.07 -7.42
C PHE A 65 5.64 2.99 -6.89
N THR A 66 4.49 2.97 -7.55
CA THR A 66 3.30 3.73 -7.20
C THR A 66 2.13 2.77 -7.05
N ILE A 67 1.38 2.94 -5.98
CA ILE A 67 0.20 2.16 -5.65
C ILE A 67 -1.01 3.09 -5.74
N ILE A 68 -1.99 2.71 -6.55
CA ILE A 68 -3.24 3.46 -6.68
C ILE A 68 -4.36 2.55 -6.22
N THR A 69 -5.14 3.02 -5.26
CA THR A 69 -6.39 2.34 -4.90
C THR A 69 -7.58 3.12 -5.41
N SER A 70 -8.63 2.43 -5.82
CA SER A 70 -9.93 3.05 -6.06
C SER A 70 -11.02 2.12 -5.55
N SER A 71 -12.09 2.70 -5.01
CA SER A 71 -13.21 1.94 -4.47
C SER A 71 -14.50 2.35 -5.16
N GLU A 72 -15.22 1.35 -5.68
CA GLU A 72 -16.53 1.51 -6.31
C GLU A 72 -17.46 0.44 -5.75
N ASP A 73 -18.58 0.87 -5.16
CA ASP A 73 -19.52 0.01 -4.43
C ASP A 73 -18.85 -0.93 -3.41
N GLN A 74 -18.81 -2.23 -3.71
CA GLN A 74 -18.23 -3.29 -2.88
C GLN A 74 -16.86 -3.77 -3.41
N TRP A 75 -16.32 -3.11 -4.43
CA TRP A 75 -15.06 -3.47 -5.06
C TRP A 75 -13.97 -2.48 -4.67
N THR A 76 -12.81 -3.03 -4.34
CA THR A 76 -11.57 -2.27 -4.22
C THR A 76 -10.60 -2.75 -5.29
N LYS A 77 -10.11 -1.81 -6.10
CA LYS A 77 -9.11 -2.06 -7.12
C LYS A 77 -7.76 -1.57 -6.61
N TRP A 78 -6.77 -2.46 -6.62
CA TRP A 78 -5.37 -2.13 -6.44
C TRP A 78 -4.69 -2.08 -7.81
N THR A 79 -3.98 -1.00 -8.09
CA THR A 79 -3.21 -0.82 -9.33
C THR A 79 -1.76 -0.50 -8.96
N PHE A 80 -0.81 -1.17 -9.61
CA PHE A 80 0.62 -0.90 -9.44
C PHE A 80 1.18 -0.31 -10.72
N GLU A 81 1.86 0.82 -10.59
CA GLU A 81 2.65 1.42 -11.64
C GLU A 81 4.12 1.40 -11.20
N TYR A 82 4.97 0.72 -11.95
CA TYR A 82 6.35 0.50 -11.54
C TYR A 82 7.31 0.46 -12.71
N ARG A 83 8.57 0.76 -12.41
CA ARG A 83 9.70 0.59 -13.34
C ARG A 83 10.69 -0.37 -12.70
N LYS A 84 10.93 -1.52 -13.33
CA LYS A 84 11.95 -2.49 -12.90
C LYS A 84 13.34 -1.86 -12.93
N LYS A 85 14.24 -2.30 -12.05
CA LYS A 85 15.66 -1.92 -12.12
C LYS A 85 16.40 -2.62 -13.25
N ILE A 86 16.10 -3.90 -13.43
CA ILE A 86 16.60 -4.75 -14.51
C ILE A 86 15.45 -5.59 -15.07
N ASP A 87 15.52 -5.99 -16.33
CA ASP A 87 14.42 -6.68 -17.02
C ASP A 87 14.00 -8.00 -16.35
N ASP A 88 14.97 -8.71 -15.77
CA ASP A 88 14.77 -9.98 -15.04
C ASP A 88 14.12 -9.80 -13.66
N THR A 89 13.87 -8.57 -13.22
CA THR A 89 13.14 -8.31 -11.96
C THR A 89 11.76 -8.96 -12.05
N PRO A 90 11.33 -9.77 -11.06
CA PRO A 90 10.01 -10.41 -11.09
C PRO A 90 8.90 -9.36 -11.07
N GLU A 91 7.70 -9.76 -11.49
CA GLU A 91 6.51 -8.92 -11.29
C GLU A 91 6.15 -8.85 -9.80
N PRO A 92 5.53 -7.76 -9.32
CA PRO A 92 5.22 -7.54 -7.90
C PRO A 92 4.03 -8.39 -7.39
N LEU A 93 3.86 -9.62 -7.89
CA LEU A 93 2.75 -10.50 -7.56
C LEU A 93 2.77 -10.95 -6.09
N VAL A 94 3.96 -11.13 -5.51
CA VAL A 94 4.08 -11.44 -4.08
C VAL A 94 3.55 -10.29 -3.22
N PHE A 95 3.88 -9.05 -3.60
CA PHE A 95 3.37 -7.86 -2.92
C PHE A 95 1.87 -7.65 -3.18
N MET A 96 1.38 -7.98 -4.37
CA MET A 96 -0.06 -8.00 -4.66
C MET A 96 -0.81 -8.97 -3.74
N GLY A 97 -0.27 -10.18 -3.55
CA GLY A 97 -0.83 -11.18 -2.64
C GLY A 97 -0.97 -10.64 -1.21
N LEU A 98 0.06 -9.93 -0.72
CA LEU A 98 0.02 -9.27 0.59
C LEU A 98 -1.15 -8.27 0.70
N LEU A 99 -1.34 -7.40 -0.30
CA LEU A 99 -2.43 -6.40 -0.27
C LEU A 99 -3.82 -7.05 -0.37
N LEU A 100 -3.94 -8.16 -1.09
CA LEU A 100 -5.18 -8.94 -1.09
C LEU A 100 -5.47 -9.53 0.28
N ASP A 101 -4.47 -10.04 1.00
CA ASP A 101 -4.67 -10.55 2.35
C ASP A 101 -5.00 -9.44 3.35
N VAL A 102 -4.38 -8.26 3.21
CA VAL A 102 -4.78 -7.06 3.97
C VAL A 102 -6.23 -6.67 3.67
N THR A 103 -6.64 -6.71 2.40
CA THR A 103 -8.02 -6.39 2.00
C THR A 103 -9.02 -7.35 2.64
N LYS A 104 -8.73 -8.66 2.65
CA LYS A 104 -9.55 -9.68 3.33
C LYS A 104 -9.59 -9.50 4.85
N ASP A 105 -8.46 -9.15 5.47
CA ASP A 105 -8.40 -8.89 6.91
C ASP A 105 -9.29 -7.69 7.28
N VAL A 106 -9.28 -6.62 6.47
CA VAL A 106 -10.14 -5.45 6.63
C VAL A 106 -11.61 -5.82 6.42
N GLU A 107 -11.94 -6.53 5.34
CA GLU A 107 -13.30 -7.02 5.08
C GLU A 107 -13.82 -7.86 6.25
N GLY A 108 -13.04 -8.84 6.71
CA GLY A 108 -13.39 -9.70 7.83
C GLY A 108 -13.53 -8.93 9.15
N HIS A 109 -12.81 -7.83 9.34
CA HIS A 109 -13.01 -6.94 10.50
C HIS A 109 -14.31 -6.14 10.39
N LEU A 110 -14.62 -5.58 9.22
CA LEU A 110 -15.84 -4.79 8.98
C LEU A 110 -17.12 -5.64 9.05
N LEU A 111 -17.03 -6.93 8.69
CA LEU A 111 -18.16 -7.87 8.76
C LEU A 111 -18.35 -8.49 10.16
N LYS A 112 -17.35 -8.41 11.04
CA LYS A 112 -17.47 -8.79 12.45
C LYS A 112 -18.24 -7.70 13.19
N LYS A 113 -19.50 -7.98 13.51
CA LYS A 113 -20.31 -7.19 14.47
C LYS A 113 -19.73 -7.28 15.88
#